data_AF-A0A7L4TLG2-F1
#
_entry.id   AF-A0A7L4TLG2-F1
#
_cell.length_a   1.000
_cell.length_b   1.000
_cell.length_c   1.000
_cell.angle_alpha   90.00
_cell.angle_beta   90.00
_cell.angle_gamma   90.00
#
_symmetry.space_group_name_H-M   'P 1'
#
loop_
_entity.id
_entity.type
_entity.pdbx_description
1 polymer ?
#
loop_
_entity_poly.entity_id
_entity_poly.type
_entity_poly.pdbx_seq_one_letter_code
_entity_poly.pdbx_strand_id
1 'polypeptide(L)'
;KPEDIDVMLAGDLLNQIVTSNYAARQLNIPFLGMFSACATVMEAVAVAAVLINSHYVSNALVAVSSHHSTAERQFRYPTEFGGQKPETASYTVTGSGAAILNNQPSAIRVRQATIGQVVDMGVTNPLDMGSAMAPAAAKTLINH
;
A
#
# COMPACT_ATOMS: atom_id res chain seq x y z
N LYS A 1 16.07 -12.13 10.69
CA LYS A 1 17.10 -11.45 9.87
C LYS A 1 16.63 -11.43 8.42
N PRO A 2 17.23 -10.63 7.52
CA PRO A 2 16.82 -10.61 6.11
C PRO A 2 16.84 -12.00 5.46
N GLU A 3 17.84 -12.82 5.81
CA GLU A 3 17.98 -14.23 5.37
C GLU A 3 16.86 -15.18 5.82
N ASP A 4 16.02 -14.79 6.79
CA ASP A 4 14.90 -15.60 7.27
C ASP A 4 13.57 -15.25 6.56
N ILE A 5 13.58 -14.28 5.65
CA ILE A 5 12.40 -13.81 4.92
C ILE A 5 12.41 -14.45 3.54
N ASP A 6 11.33 -15.16 3.20
CA ASP A 6 11.23 -15.87 1.93
C ASP A 6 10.80 -14.93 0.79
N VAL A 7 10.01 -13.91 1.11
CA VAL A 7 9.52 -12.92 0.14
C VAL A 7 9.22 -11.58 0.80
N MET A 8 9.55 -10.50 0.11
CA MET A 8 9.15 -9.13 0.42
C MET A 8 8.06 -8.68 -0.56
N LEU A 9 6.89 -8.34 -0.03
CA LEU A 9 5.79 -7.71 -0.77
C LEU A 9 5.75 -6.24 -0.37
N ALA A 10 6.21 -5.36 -1.26
CA ALA A 10 6.27 -3.95 -0.92
C ALA A 10 5.94 -3.04 -2.08
N GLY A 11 5.45 -1.86 -1.73
CA GLY A 11 5.16 -0.80 -2.68
C GLY A 11 5.20 0.56 -2.01
N ASP A 12 5.34 1.59 -2.84
CA ASP A 12 5.29 2.97 -2.41
C ASP A 12 4.44 3.77 -3.37
N LEU A 13 4.02 4.95 -2.92
CA LEU A 13 3.09 5.78 -3.69
C LEU A 13 3.73 6.34 -4.97
N LEU A 14 5.05 6.25 -5.13
CA LEU A 14 5.74 6.82 -6.28
C LEU A 14 5.66 5.90 -7.50
N ASN A 15 5.71 6.54 -8.67
CA ASN A 15 5.75 5.79 -9.93
C ASN A 15 6.94 4.84 -9.93
N GLN A 16 6.71 3.61 -10.40
CA GLN A 16 7.72 2.54 -10.46
C GLN A 16 8.24 2.05 -9.10
N ILE A 17 7.53 2.34 -8.00
CA ILE A 17 7.83 1.81 -6.65
C ILE A 17 9.32 1.93 -6.28
N VAL A 18 9.88 3.11 -6.54
CA VAL A 18 11.33 3.36 -6.52
C VAL A 18 11.91 3.07 -5.14
N THR A 19 11.24 3.53 -4.09
CA THR A 19 11.70 3.34 -2.71
C THR A 19 11.74 1.85 -2.34
N SER A 20 10.70 1.11 -2.73
CA SER A 20 10.57 -0.32 -2.46
C SER A 20 11.63 -1.12 -3.22
N ASN A 21 11.90 -0.76 -4.48
CA ASN A 21 12.98 -1.37 -5.28
C ASN A 21 14.36 -1.17 -4.62
N TYR A 22 14.69 0.05 -4.18
CA TYR A 22 15.96 0.30 -3.50
C TYR A 22 16.08 -0.45 -2.17
N ALA A 23 15.00 -0.52 -1.40
CA ALA A 23 14.95 -1.29 -0.16
C ALA A 23 15.16 -2.78 -0.41
N ALA A 24 14.45 -3.35 -1.40
CA ALA A 24 14.59 -4.75 -1.79
C ALA A 24 16.03 -5.08 -2.24
N ARG A 25 16.64 -4.21 -3.05
CA ARG A 25 18.05 -4.34 -3.47
C ARG A 25 19.01 -4.39 -2.29
N GLN A 26 18.77 -3.57 -1.26
CA GLN A 26 19.62 -3.53 -0.07
C GLN A 26 19.43 -4.75 0.83
N LEU A 27 18.19 -5.23 0.97
CA LEU A 27 17.86 -6.37 1.82
C LEU A 27 18.22 -7.71 1.17
N ASN A 28 18.33 -7.76 -0.16
CA ASN A 28 18.64 -8.96 -0.94
C ASN A 28 17.66 -10.12 -0.68
N ILE A 29 16.37 -9.78 -0.58
CA ILE A 29 15.25 -10.71 -0.37
C ILE A 29 14.49 -10.84 -1.70
N PRO A 30 13.95 -12.03 -2.07
CA PRO A 30 13.03 -12.15 -3.20
C PRO A 30 11.89 -11.14 -3.12
N PHE A 31 11.63 -10.40 -4.20
CA PHE A 31 10.79 -9.21 -4.18
C PHE A 31 9.60 -9.33 -5.13
N LEU A 32 8.40 -9.08 -4.60
CA LEU A 32 7.18 -8.85 -5.36
C LEU A 32 6.78 -7.39 -5.19
N GLY A 33 6.99 -6.61 -6.25
CA GLY A 33 6.57 -5.22 -6.30
C GLY A 33 5.06 -5.10 -6.40
N MET A 34 4.46 -4.40 -5.44
CA MET A 34 3.00 -4.22 -5.33
C MET A 34 2.62 -2.76 -5.59
N PHE A 35 1.48 -2.52 -6.23
CA PHE A 35 0.98 -1.17 -6.43
C PHE A 35 -0.55 -1.13 -6.50
N SER A 36 -1.16 -0.61 -5.44
CA SER A 36 -2.59 -0.27 -5.35
C SER A 36 -2.77 1.07 -4.62
N ALA A 37 -1.90 2.03 -4.94
CA ALA A 37 -1.84 3.35 -4.30
C ALA A 37 -1.88 3.26 -2.76
N CYS A 38 -2.78 3.97 -2.09
CA CYS A 38 -2.93 3.94 -0.63
C CYS A 38 -3.40 2.57 -0.07
N ALA A 39 -3.97 1.69 -0.91
CA ALA A 39 -4.47 0.37 -0.50
C ALA A 39 -3.39 -0.73 -0.52
N THR A 40 -2.18 -0.42 -1.02
CA THR A 40 -1.07 -1.37 -1.22
C THR A 40 -0.73 -2.18 0.04
N VAL A 41 -0.85 -1.60 1.23
CA VAL A 41 -0.56 -2.33 2.48
C VAL A 41 -1.51 -3.50 2.71
N MET A 42 -2.81 -3.34 2.42
CA MET A 42 -3.80 -4.40 2.58
C MET A 42 -3.72 -5.41 1.44
N GLU A 43 -3.41 -4.97 0.22
CA GLU A 43 -3.10 -5.84 -0.91
C GLU A 43 -1.92 -6.78 -0.57
N ALA A 44 -0.80 -6.23 -0.11
CA ALA A 44 0.39 -6.99 0.24
C ALA A 44 0.13 -7.95 1.41
N VAL A 45 -0.62 -7.53 2.44
CA VAL A 45 -1.05 -8.42 3.54
C VAL A 45 -1.92 -9.56 3.03
N ALA A 46 -2.89 -9.30 2.15
CA ALA A 46 -3.79 -10.32 1.62
C ALA A 46 -3.03 -11.36 0.79
N VAL A 47 -2.16 -10.92 -0.11
CA VAL A 47 -1.34 -11.81 -0.95
C VAL A 47 -0.36 -12.61 -0.08
N ALA A 48 0.33 -11.96 0.87
CA ALA A 48 1.22 -12.63 1.81
C ALA A 48 0.49 -13.73 2.61
N ALA A 49 -0.71 -13.44 3.12
CA ALA A 49 -1.51 -14.40 3.85
C ALA A 49 -1.87 -15.63 3.01
N VAL A 50 -2.22 -15.44 1.73
CA VAL A 50 -2.50 -16.54 0.80
C VAL A 50 -1.23 -17.37 0.53
N LEU A 51 -0.09 -16.74 0.28
CA LEU A 51 1.18 -17.44 0.05
C LEU A 51 1.59 -18.28 1.26
N ILE A 52 1.45 -17.73 2.47
CA ILE A 52 1.75 -18.42 3.73
C ILE A 52 0.77 -19.57 3.97
N ASN A 53 -0.53 -19.32 3.80
CA ASN A 53 -1.57 -20.33 4.01
C ASN A 53 -1.50 -21.46 2.97
N SER A 54 -0.95 -21.19 1.78
CA SER A 54 -0.72 -22.19 0.73
C SER A 54 0.63 -22.89 0.89
N HIS A 55 1.39 -22.62 1.95
CA HIS A 55 2.71 -23.18 2.22
C HIS A 55 3.78 -22.90 1.16
N TYR A 56 3.61 -21.85 0.34
CA TYR A 56 4.65 -21.42 -0.61
C TYR A 56 5.78 -20.64 0.08
N VAL A 57 5.48 -19.96 1.17
CA VAL A 57 6.44 -19.19 1.99
C VAL A 57 6.12 -19.36 3.47
N SER A 58 7.12 -19.26 4.33
CA SER A 58 6.98 -19.34 5.79
C SER A 58 6.96 -17.96 6.45
N ASN A 59 7.84 -17.06 6.01
CA ASN A 59 7.94 -15.69 6.50
C ASN A 59 7.85 -14.70 5.33
N ALA A 60 6.82 -13.86 5.35
CA ALA A 60 6.66 -12.77 4.39
C ALA A 60 6.86 -11.42 5.06
N LEU A 61 7.66 -10.54 4.45
CA LEU A 61 7.79 -9.14 4.83
C LEU A 61 6.85 -8.31 3.98
N VAL A 62 5.92 -7.60 4.63
CA VAL A 62 5.09 -6.59 3.97
C VAL A 62 5.62 -5.21 4.34
N ALA A 63 5.79 -4.32 3.37
CA ALA A 63 6.21 -2.95 3.64
C ALA A 63 5.57 -1.94 2.68
N VAL A 64 5.26 -0.75 3.19
CA VAL A 64 4.83 0.39 2.38
C VAL A 64 5.47 1.68 2.83
N SER A 65 5.62 2.64 1.92
CA SER A 65 6.10 3.98 2.28
C SER A 65 5.44 5.09 1.49
N SER A 66 5.43 6.28 2.10
CA SER A 66 4.98 7.51 1.46
C SER A 66 5.74 8.71 2.00
N HIS A 67 5.90 9.75 1.18
CA HIS A 67 6.51 11.00 1.61
C HIS A 67 5.77 12.18 0.99
N HIS A 68 5.40 13.15 1.83
CA HIS A 68 4.60 14.30 1.43
C HIS A 68 5.14 15.00 0.17
N SER A 69 6.38 15.48 0.22
CA SER A 69 7.00 16.23 -0.88
C SER A 69 7.09 15.46 -2.19
N THR A 70 7.23 14.13 -2.13
CA THR A 70 7.30 13.29 -3.32
C THR A 70 5.91 13.07 -3.94
N ALA A 71 4.89 12.92 -3.10
CA ALA A 71 3.50 12.76 -3.55
C ALA A 71 2.93 14.05 -4.14
N GLU A 72 3.22 15.20 -3.53
CA GLU A 72 2.78 16.51 -4.06
C GLU A 72 3.32 16.77 -5.46
N ARG A 73 4.60 16.48 -5.69
CA ARG A 73 5.25 16.65 -7.00
C ARG A 73 4.64 15.78 -8.09
N GLN A 74 4.12 14.61 -7.74
CA GLN A 74 3.67 13.62 -8.70
C GLN A 74 2.16 13.70 -9.01
N PHE A 75 1.34 13.93 -7.99
CA PHE A 75 -0.13 13.78 -8.12
C PHE A 75 -0.89 15.09 -7.94
N ARG A 76 -0.23 16.16 -7.48
CA ARG A 76 -0.90 17.41 -7.10
C ARG A 76 -0.17 18.60 -7.68
N TYR A 77 -0.66 19.79 -7.33
CA TYR A 77 0.04 21.04 -7.59
C TYR A 77 1.29 21.11 -6.72
N PRO A 78 2.49 21.22 -7.32
CA PRO A 78 3.72 21.42 -6.56
C PRO A 78 3.58 22.58 -5.58
N THR A 79 4.01 22.35 -4.34
CA THR A 79 3.94 23.33 -3.24
C THR A 79 4.63 24.65 -3.61
N GLU A 80 5.65 24.56 -4.46
CA GLU A 80 6.45 25.67 -4.99
C GLU A 80 5.61 26.69 -5.79
N PHE A 81 4.46 26.30 -6.33
CA PHE A 81 3.58 27.21 -7.07
C PHE A 81 2.66 28.05 -6.17
N GLY A 82 2.69 27.84 -4.84
CA GLY A 82 2.00 28.71 -3.88
C GLY A 82 0.48 28.77 -4.00
N GLY A 83 -0.14 27.81 -4.71
CA GLY A 83 -1.59 27.75 -4.88
C GLY A 83 -2.32 27.45 -3.57
N GLN A 84 -3.47 28.12 -3.35
CA GLN A 84 -4.31 27.84 -2.20
C GLN A 84 -5.01 26.48 -2.37
N LYS A 85 -4.87 25.60 -1.37
CA LYS A 85 -5.52 24.30 -1.37
C LYS A 85 -6.96 24.41 -0.83
N PRO A 86 -7.95 23.74 -1.44
CA PRO A 86 -9.29 23.63 -0.89
C PRO A 86 -9.29 22.78 0.38
N GLU A 87 -10.31 22.93 1.22
CA GLU A 87 -10.46 22.15 2.47
C GLU A 87 -10.58 20.64 2.23
N THR A 88 -11.02 20.23 1.04
CA THR A 88 -11.11 18.81 0.64
C THR A 88 -9.74 18.16 0.38
N ALA A 89 -8.69 18.96 0.23
CA ALA A 89 -7.37 18.45 -0.15
C ALA A 89 -6.74 17.64 0.99
N SER A 90 -6.36 16.39 0.69
CA SER A 90 -5.66 15.53 1.63
C SER A 90 -4.16 15.83 1.68
N TYR A 91 -3.55 15.55 2.83
CA TYR A 91 -2.11 15.66 3.04
C TYR A 91 -1.50 14.27 3.15
N THR A 92 -0.50 13.96 2.32
CA THR A 92 0.16 12.65 2.35
C THR A 92 1.03 12.51 3.59
N VAL A 93 0.89 11.40 4.30
CA VAL A 93 1.74 11.05 5.46
C VAL A 93 3.19 10.86 4.99
N THR A 94 4.14 11.41 5.73
CA THR A 94 5.56 11.10 5.57
C THR A 94 5.95 10.00 6.54
N GLY A 95 6.20 8.80 6.02
CA GLY A 95 6.53 7.65 6.86
C GLY A 95 6.60 6.34 6.08
N SER A 96 6.90 5.28 6.81
CA SER A 96 6.94 3.91 6.31
C SER A 96 6.38 2.97 7.37
N GLY A 97 5.75 1.90 6.94
CA GLY A 97 5.24 0.84 7.80
C GLY A 97 5.65 -0.52 7.26
N ALA A 98 6.01 -1.44 8.15
CA ALA A 98 6.36 -2.81 7.78
C ALA A 98 5.84 -3.81 8.82
N ALA A 99 5.51 -5.01 8.37
CA ALA A 99 5.07 -6.12 9.21
C ALA A 99 5.63 -7.43 8.67
N ILE A 100 5.94 -8.36 9.57
CA ILE A 100 6.31 -9.74 9.22
C ILE A 100 5.09 -10.62 9.49
N LEU A 101 4.71 -11.41 8.50
CA LEU A 101 3.62 -12.38 8.58
C LEU A 101 4.20 -13.79 8.53
N ASN A 102 3.68 -14.66 9.39
CA ASN A 102 3.95 -16.09 9.40
C ASN A 102 2.83 -16.83 10.16
N ASN A 103 2.95 -18.15 10.30
CA ASN A 103 2.00 -19.00 11.02
C ASN A 103 2.31 -19.14 12.53
N GLN A 104 3.21 -18.32 13.09
CA GLN A 104 3.48 -18.37 14.53
C GLN A 104 2.30 -17.74 15.30
N PRO A 105 1.82 -18.37 16.39
CA PRO A 105 0.78 -17.80 17.22
C PRO A 105 1.14 -16.42 17.76
N SER A 106 0.21 -15.46 17.62
CA SER A 106 0.39 -14.07 18.05
C SER A 106 -0.95 -13.48 18.50
N ALA A 107 -0.90 -12.34 19.20
CA ALA A 107 -2.10 -11.61 19.62
C ALA A 107 -2.92 -11.06 18.43
N ILE A 108 -2.28 -10.86 17.28
CA ILE A 108 -2.90 -10.37 16.04
C ILE A 108 -2.79 -11.46 14.98
N ARG A 109 -3.90 -11.70 14.26
CA ARG A 109 -3.94 -12.66 13.15
C ARG A 109 -4.75 -12.13 11.97
N VAL A 110 -4.32 -12.46 10.77
CA VAL A 110 -5.11 -12.28 9.55
C VAL A 110 -6.08 -13.45 9.45
N ARG A 111 -7.37 -13.20 9.64
CA ARG A 111 -8.41 -14.25 9.54
C ARG A 111 -8.88 -14.44 8.11
N GLN A 112 -9.19 -13.33 7.45
CA GLN A 112 -9.79 -13.26 6.12
C GLN A 112 -9.33 -11.97 5.44
N ALA A 113 -9.41 -11.95 4.12
CA ALA A 113 -9.19 -10.76 3.29
C ALA A 113 -10.21 -10.76 2.14
N THR A 114 -10.73 -9.59 1.79
CA THR A 114 -11.59 -9.40 0.61
C THR A 114 -10.86 -8.56 -0.41
N ILE A 115 -10.70 -9.10 -1.61
CA ILE A 115 -10.09 -8.39 -2.72
C ILE A 115 -11.16 -7.48 -3.36
N GLY A 116 -10.90 -6.18 -3.36
CA GLY A 116 -11.80 -5.18 -3.91
C GLY A 116 -11.85 -5.22 -5.44
N GLN A 117 -12.86 -4.53 -6.00
CA GLN A 117 -12.96 -4.25 -7.43
C GLN A 117 -12.78 -2.75 -7.65
N VAL A 118 -12.22 -2.36 -8.80
CA VAL A 118 -12.19 -0.95 -9.23
C VAL A 118 -13.62 -0.42 -9.32
N VAL A 119 -13.85 0.78 -8.75
CA VAL A 119 -15.11 1.50 -8.80
C VAL A 119 -14.83 2.92 -9.25
N ASP A 120 -15.54 3.37 -10.27
CA ASP A 120 -15.51 4.73 -10.77
C ASP A 120 -16.94 5.27 -10.82
N MET A 121 -17.17 6.39 -10.12
CA MET A 121 -18.46 7.09 -10.06
C MET A 121 -18.39 8.46 -10.77
N GLY A 122 -17.38 8.70 -11.61
CA GLY A 122 -17.22 9.92 -12.39
C GLY A 122 -16.67 11.12 -11.63
N VAL A 123 -16.03 10.92 -10.49
CA VAL A 123 -15.40 12.01 -9.71
C VAL A 123 -14.10 12.41 -10.40
N THR A 124 -14.06 13.64 -10.95
CA THR A 124 -12.92 14.14 -11.74
C THR A 124 -12.03 15.13 -10.99
N ASN A 125 -12.45 15.61 -9.82
CA ASN A 125 -11.67 16.57 -9.03
C ASN A 125 -10.48 15.86 -8.35
N PRO A 126 -9.22 16.15 -8.73
CA PRO A 126 -8.06 15.48 -8.15
C PRO A 126 -7.81 15.87 -6.68
N LEU A 127 -8.47 16.91 -6.18
CA LEU A 127 -8.38 17.39 -4.79
C LEU A 127 -9.53 16.90 -3.91
N ASP A 128 -10.40 16.02 -4.41
CA ASP A 128 -11.47 15.37 -3.65
C ASP A 128 -11.40 13.83 -3.76
N MET A 129 -10.27 13.28 -3.31
CA MET A 129 -10.04 11.84 -3.30
C MET A 129 -10.95 11.10 -2.30
N GLY A 130 -11.43 11.78 -1.26
CA GLY A 130 -12.34 11.18 -0.27
C GLY A 130 -13.64 10.70 -0.92
N SER A 131 -14.29 11.60 -1.66
CA SER A 131 -15.50 11.28 -2.44
C SER A 131 -15.23 10.23 -3.52
N ALA A 132 -14.07 10.28 -4.18
CA ALA A 132 -13.70 9.32 -5.22
C ALA A 132 -13.49 7.90 -4.66
N MET A 133 -12.88 7.76 -3.48
CA MET A 133 -12.53 6.45 -2.90
C MET A 133 -13.67 5.81 -2.08
N ALA A 134 -14.57 6.61 -1.51
CA ALA A 134 -15.63 6.11 -0.63
C ALA A 134 -16.51 4.99 -1.26
N PRO A 135 -16.92 5.06 -2.53
CA PRO A 135 -17.71 4.00 -3.17
C PRO A 135 -16.96 2.67 -3.27
N ALA A 136 -15.65 2.69 -3.55
CA ALA A 136 -14.81 1.48 -3.62
C ALA A 136 -14.67 0.82 -2.24
N ALA A 137 -14.49 1.63 -1.19
CA ALA A 137 -14.46 1.15 0.18
C ALA A 137 -15.79 0.50 0.59
N ALA A 138 -16.92 1.18 0.35
CA ALA A 138 -18.24 0.66 0.65
C ALA A 138 -18.52 -0.67 -0.07
N LYS A 139 -18.22 -0.76 -1.37
CA LYS A 139 -18.41 -1.98 -2.15
C LYS A 139 -17.58 -3.15 -1.63
N THR A 140 -16.33 -2.89 -1.22
CA THR A 140 -15.44 -3.93 -0.66
C THR A 140 -15.96 -4.45 0.67
N LEU A 141 -16.47 -3.56 1.53
CA LEU A 141 -17.02 -3.92 2.85
C LEU A 141 -18.35 -4.68 2.75
N ILE A 142 -19.24 -4.28 1.83
CA ILE A 142 -20.55 -4.93 1.65
C ILE A 142 -20.40 -6.34 1.08
N ASN A 143 -19.36 -6.59 0.28
CA ASN A 143 -19.09 -7.89 -0.33
C ASN A 143 -18.18 -8.80 0.53
N HIS A 144 -17.93 -8.45 1.79
CA HIS A 144 -17.16 -9.28 2.74
C HIS A 144 -18.03 -10.39 3.34
#